data_AF-A0A920KZ15-F1
#
_entry.id   AF-A0A920KZ15-F1
#
_cell.length_a   1.000
_cell.length_b   1.000
_cell.length_c   1.000
_cell.angle_alpha   90.00
_cell.angle_beta   90.00
_cell.angle_gamma   90.00
#
_symmetry.space_group_name_H-M   'P 1'
#
loop_
_entity.id
_entity.type
_entity.pdbx_description
1 polymer ?
#
loop_
_entity_poly.entity_id
_entity_poly.type
_entity_poly.pdbx_seq_one_letter_code
_entity_poly.pdbx_strand_id
1 'polypeptide(L)'
;MDLRDGQTARAEATPLVVDGVMYVSSAWSVVYALDAKTGEELWVYDPQVSGEDAAKGCCDVVNRGVAVHNGKVFVGVFDGRLKRLDAATGPWFGAQSRRSKQALHDHRCASGLQG
;
A
#
# COMPACT_ATOMS: atom_id res chain seq x y z
N MET A 1 -8.86 15.36 -16.62
CA MET A 1 -8.14 15.89 -15.46
C MET A 1 -8.58 15.04 -14.28
N ASP A 2 -7.67 14.27 -13.69
CA ASP A 2 -7.98 13.56 -12.46
C ASP A 2 -8.03 14.59 -11.33
N LEU A 3 -9.12 14.61 -10.57
CA LEU A 3 -9.28 15.50 -9.41
C LEU A 3 -8.26 15.19 -8.29
N ARG A 4 -7.54 14.06 -8.39
CA ARG A 4 -6.48 13.65 -7.48
C ARG A 4 -5.11 14.26 -7.83
N ASP A 5 -4.91 14.75 -9.06
CA ASP A 5 -3.65 15.31 -9.52
C ASP A 5 -3.33 16.65 -8.83
N GLY A 6 -2.10 16.81 -8.34
CA GLY A 6 -1.60 18.05 -7.73
C GLY A 6 -1.98 18.27 -6.26
N GLN A 7 -2.66 17.32 -5.62
CA GLN A 7 -2.93 17.38 -4.18
C GLN A 7 -1.71 16.90 -3.39
N THR A 8 -1.07 17.83 -2.65
CA THR A 8 -0.12 17.45 -1.58
C THR A 8 -0.91 17.26 -0.30
N ALA A 9 -1.01 16.01 0.16
CA ALA A 9 -1.76 15.67 1.35
C ALA A 9 -0.82 15.34 2.52
N ARG A 10 -1.32 15.51 3.74
CA ARG A 10 -0.57 15.22 4.96
C ARG A 10 -0.25 13.73 5.07
N ALA A 11 0.99 13.42 5.42
CA ALA A 11 1.41 12.06 5.76
C ALA A 11 1.13 11.81 7.24
N GLU A 12 0.10 11.00 7.53
CA GLU A 12 -0.28 10.63 8.90
C GLU A 12 -0.07 9.14 9.20
N ALA A 13 0.38 8.36 8.22
CA ALA A 13 0.50 6.92 8.38
C ALA A 13 1.62 6.56 9.34
N THR A 14 1.34 5.62 10.24
CA THR A 14 2.39 4.89 10.97
C THR A 14 2.76 3.64 10.16
N PRO A 15 3.99 3.55 9.63
CA PRO A 15 4.41 2.36 8.87
C PRO A 15 4.47 1.12 9.76
N LEU A 16 4.15 -0.05 9.19
CA LEU A 16 4.34 -1.35 9.84
C LEU A 16 5.42 -2.14 9.11
N VAL A 17 6.40 -2.68 9.84
CA VAL A 17 7.45 -3.54 9.27
C VAL A 17 7.26 -4.96 9.76
N VAL A 18 7.12 -5.90 8.84
CA VAL A 18 6.98 -7.34 9.12
C VAL A 18 7.88 -8.10 8.15
N ASP A 19 8.76 -8.96 8.68
CA ASP A 19 9.68 -9.81 7.90
C ASP A 19 10.50 -9.05 6.84
N GLY A 20 10.95 -7.85 7.20
CA GLY A 20 11.77 -6.99 6.34
C GLY A 20 10.98 -6.20 5.29
N VAL A 21 9.65 -6.33 5.23
CA VAL A 21 8.79 -5.53 4.35
C VAL A 21 8.10 -4.43 5.15
N MET A 22 8.21 -3.19 4.69
CA MET A 22 7.50 -2.04 5.22
C MET A 22 6.18 -1.84 4.45
N TYR A 23 5.07 -1.81 5.17
CA TYR A 23 3.76 -1.47 4.66
C TYR A 23 3.35 -0.08 5.15
N VAL A 24 3.04 0.82 4.22
CA VAL A 24 2.66 2.20 4.53
C VAL A 24 1.55 2.66 3.59
N SER A 25 0.55 3.36 4.14
CA SER A 25 -0.48 4.03 3.35
C SER A 25 -0.13 5.48 3.10
N SER A 26 -0.55 6.04 1.97
CA SER A 26 -0.47 7.47 1.69
C SER A 26 -1.87 8.07 1.49
N ALA A 27 -1.90 9.30 0.97
CA ALA A 27 -3.11 9.97 0.55
C ALA A 27 -3.99 9.08 -0.33
N TRP A 28 -5.32 9.29 -0.28
CA TRP A 28 -6.29 8.48 -1.02
C TRP A 28 -6.25 6.99 -0.67
N SER A 29 -5.63 6.62 0.44
CA SER A 29 -5.47 5.24 0.91
C SER A 29 -4.71 4.34 -0.06
N VAL A 30 -3.82 4.90 -0.86
CA VAL A 30 -2.85 4.12 -1.64
C VAL A 30 -1.92 3.40 -0.66
N VAL A 31 -1.64 2.11 -0.89
CA VAL A 31 -0.77 1.30 -0.03
C VAL A 31 0.48 0.91 -0.79
N TYR A 32 1.63 1.08 -0.16
CA TYR A 32 2.93 0.65 -0.66
C TYR A 32 3.45 -0.47 0.23
N ALA A 33 4.05 -1.47 -0.41
CA ALA A 33 4.98 -2.38 0.24
C ALA A 33 6.38 -2.08 -0.28
N LEU A 34 7.30 -1.84 0.63
CA LEU A 34 8.68 -1.50 0.35
C LEU A 34 9.61 -2.50 1.02
N ASP A 35 10.75 -2.78 0.41
CA ASP A 35 11.88 -3.36 1.13
C ASP A 35 12.27 -2.38 2.26
N ALA A 36 12.22 -2.84 3.51
CA ALA A 36 12.41 -1.96 4.67
C ALA A 36 13.87 -1.48 4.83
N LYS A 37 14.82 -2.11 4.14
CA LYS A 37 16.24 -1.76 4.17
C LYS A 37 16.60 -0.78 3.06
N THR A 38 16.10 -1.00 1.85
CA THR A 38 16.49 -0.22 0.66
C THR A 38 15.46 0.86 0.31
N GLY A 39 14.21 0.70 0.75
CA GLY A 39 13.08 1.52 0.33
C GLY A 39 12.58 1.18 -1.09
N GLU A 40 13.07 0.11 -1.72
CA GLU A 40 12.60 -0.31 -3.04
C GLU A 40 11.13 -0.73 -2.98
N GLU A 41 10.32 -0.25 -3.94
CA GLU A 41 8.92 -0.64 -4.05
C GLU A 41 8.79 -2.11 -4.50
N LEU A 42 8.21 -2.93 -3.63
CA LEU A 42 7.86 -4.32 -3.94
C LEU A 42 6.52 -4.40 -4.66
N TRP A 43 5.54 -3.62 -4.21
CA TRP A 43 4.26 -3.44 -4.89
C TRP A 43 3.54 -2.19 -4.40
N VAL A 44 2.60 -1.71 -5.21
CA VAL A 44 1.67 -0.62 -4.89
C VAL A 44 0.23 -1.07 -5.14
N TYR A 45 -0.68 -0.61 -4.29
CA TYR A 45 -2.12 -0.77 -4.44
C TYR A 45 -2.80 0.60 -4.40
N ASP A 46 -3.45 0.98 -5.50
CA ASP A 46 -4.35 2.14 -5.52
C ASP A 46 -5.82 1.66 -5.49
N PRO A 47 -6.60 2.00 -4.45
CA PRO A 47 -8.00 1.61 -4.34
C PRO A 47 -8.94 2.32 -5.33
N GLN A 48 -8.45 3.28 -6.13
CA GLN A 48 -9.22 4.04 -7.11
C GLN A 48 -10.41 4.78 -6.46
N VAL A 49 -10.12 5.54 -5.40
CA VAL A 49 -11.10 6.44 -4.78
C VAL A 49 -11.42 7.56 -5.77
N SER A 50 -12.70 7.91 -5.94
CA SER A 50 -13.07 9.03 -6.80
C SER A 50 -12.52 10.32 -6.22
N GLY A 51 -11.92 11.18 -7.05
CA GLY A 51 -11.48 12.48 -6.56
C GLY A 51 -12.62 13.39 -6.09
N GLU A 52 -13.87 13.12 -6.51
CA GLU A 52 -15.07 13.79 -5.97
C GLU A 52 -15.30 13.47 -4.48
N ASP A 53 -14.80 12.32 -4.01
CA ASP A 53 -14.94 11.91 -2.63
C ASP A 53 -14.12 12.79 -1.68
N ALA A 54 -13.13 13.56 -2.16
CA ALA A 54 -12.38 14.51 -1.31
C ALA A 54 -13.29 15.43 -0.50
N ALA A 55 -14.41 15.87 -1.09
CA ALA A 55 -15.37 16.75 -0.42
C ALA A 55 -16.08 16.09 0.78
N LYS A 56 -16.01 14.76 0.91
CA LYS A 56 -16.58 14.01 2.05
C LYS A 56 -15.67 14.00 3.27
N GLY A 57 -14.39 14.30 3.12
CA GLY A 57 -13.45 14.42 4.24
C GLY A 57 -13.39 15.84 4.78
N CYS A 58 -13.41 15.99 6.11
CA CYS A 58 -13.28 17.30 6.74
C CYS A 58 -11.87 17.89 6.66
N CYS A 59 -10.87 17.02 6.54
CA CYS A 59 -9.56 17.27 7.12
C CYS A 59 -8.44 16.65 6.26
N ASP A 60 -8.52 16.85 4.94
CA ASP A 60 -7.62 16.27 3.92
C ASP A 60 -7.89 14.77 3.66
N VAL A 61 -7.33 14.24 2.57
CA VAL A 61 -7.51 12.87 2.06
C VAL A 61 -6.53 11.88 2.71
N VAL A 62 -6.37 12.02 4.03
CA VAL A 62 -5.36 11.33 4.82
C VAL A 62 -5.68 9.86 5.07
N ASN A 63 -4.65 9.08 5.38
CA ASN A 63 -4.78 7.73 5.90
C ASN A 63 -3.75 7.52 7.03
N ARG A 64 -4.14 6.78 8.08
CA ARG A 64 -3.35 6.63 9.31
C ARG A 64 -2.55 5.34 9.38
N GLY A 65 -2.61 4.51 8.34
CA GLY A 65 -1.81 3.30 8.23
C GLY A 65 -2.64 2.08 7.88
N VAL A 66 -1.97 0.94 7.96
CA VAL A 66 -2.51 -0.38 7.66
C VAL A 66 -2.48 -1.25 8.90
N ALA A 67 -3.19 -2.38 8.86
CA ALA A 67 -3.00 -3.47 9.81
C ALA A 67 -2.48 -4.71 9.07
N VAL A 68 -1.63 -5.51 9.72
CA VAL A 68 -1.10 -6.76 9.17
C VAL A 68 -1.50 -7.94 10.06
N HIS A 69 -2.05 -8.98 9.46
CA HIS A 69 -2.39 -10.22 10.18
C HIS A 69 -2.44 -11.41 9.22
N ASN A 70 -1.87 -12.55 9.62
CA ASN A 70 -1.88 -13.82 8.85
C ASN A 70 -1.53 -13.66 7.36
N GLY A 71 -0.43 -12.95 7.07
CA GLY A 71 0.03 -12.74 5.69
C GLY A 71 -0.93 -11.90 4.85
N LYS A 72 -1.72 -11.03 5.48
CA LYS A 72 -2.65 -10.11 4.83
C LYS A 72 -2.45 -8.70 5.36
N VAL A 73 -2.60 -7.72 4.46
CA VAL A 73 -2.58 -6.29 4.78
C VAL A 73 -4.01 -5.76 4.67
N PHE A 74 -4.45 -5.02 5.66
CA PHE A 74 -5.78 -4.43 5.72
C PHE A 74 -5.67 -2.91 5.70
N VAL A 75 -6.49 -2.27 4.87
CA VAL A 75 -6.56 -0.81 4.76
C VAL A 75 -8.02 -0.36 4.76
N GLY A 76 -8.32 0.62 5.62
CA GLY A 76 -9.55 1.40 5.54
C GLY A 76 -9.38 2.44 4.44
N VAL A 77 -10.18 2.34 3.39
CA VAL A 77 -10.15 3.24 2.24
C VAL A 77 -10.96 4.49 2.54
N PHE A 78 -10.51 5.64 2.04
CA PHE A 78 -11.11 6.95 2.27
C PHE A 78 -12.61 7.02 1.94
N ASP A 79 -13.09 6.26 0.95
CA ASP A 79 -14.50 6.17 0.58
C ASP A 79 -15.33 5.17 1.42
N GLY A 80 -14.78 4.70 2.55
CA GLY A 80 -15.46 3.83 3.51
C GLY A 80 -15.32 2.34 3.25
N ARG A 81 -14.62 1.91 2.19
CA ARG A 81 -14.37 0.48 1.94
C ARG A 81 -13.30 -0.07 2.90
N LEU A 82 -13.42 -1.33 3.32
CA LEU A 82 -12.32 -2.10 3.92
C LEU A 82 -11.72 -3.03 2.87
N LYS A 83 -10.41 -2.97 2.64
CA LYS A 83 -9.71 -3.83 1.68
C LYS A 83 -8.71 -4.75 2.38
N ARG A 84 -8.62 -5.97 1.85
CA ARG A 84 -7.65 -6.99 2.24
C ARG A 84 -6.75 -7.29 1.04
N LEU A 85 -5.45 -7.17 1.23
CA LEU A 85 -4.41 -7.43 0.24
C LEU A 85 -3.58 -8.63 0.69
N ASP A 86 -3.02 -9.37 -0.26
CA ASP A 86 -1.99 -10.34 0.07
C ASP A 86 -0.71 -9.60 0.46
N ALA A 87 -0.09 -9.95 1.59
CA ALA A 87 1.10 -9.24 2.06
C ALA A 87 2.29 -9.40 1.10
N ALA A 88 2.36 -10.53 0.39
CA ALA A 88 3.47 -10.84 -0.48
C ALA A 88 3.23 -10.42 -1.94
N THR A 89 1.98 -10.33 -2.40
CA THR A 89 1.69 -9.99 -3.81
C THR A 89 0.86 -8.72 -4.01
N GLY A 90 0.31 -8.16 -2.94
CA GLY A 90 -0.55 -6.99 -2.96
C GLY A 90 -1.98 -7.33 -3.43
N PRO A 91 -2.57 -6.55 -4.35
CA PRO A 91 -3.89 -6.85 -4.90
C PRO A 91 -3.88 -8.12 -5.76
N TRP A 92 -5.04 -8.78 -5.86
CA TRP A 92 -5.21 -10.01 -6.65
C TRP A 92 -4.78 -9.82 -8.12
N PHE A 93 -3.71 -10.52 -8.55
CA PHE A 93 -3.11 -10.78 -9.88
C PHE A 93 -3.26 -9.83 -11.09
N GLY A 94 -3.84 -8.64 -10.97
CA GLY A 94 -3.90 -7.64 -12.04
C GLY A 94 -2.91 -6.51 -11.77
N ALA A 95 -1.92 -6.33 -12.66
CA ALA A 95 -0.95 -5.23 -12.69
C ALA A 95 0.32 -5.34 -11.81
N GLN A 96 1.00 -6.50 -11.80
CA GLN A 96 2.41 -6.51 -11.37
C GLN A 96 3.34 -6.10 -12.52
N SER A 97 4.22 -5.12 -12.28
CA SER A 97 5.36 -4.86 -13.16
C SER A 97 6.38 -6.01 -13.07
N ARG A 98 7.20 -6.22 -14.11
CA ARG A 98 8.27 -7.25 -14.07
C ARG A 98 9.29 -7.00 -12.95
N ARG A 99 9.51 -5.73 -12.57
CA ARG A 99 10.43 -5.36 -11.49
C ARG A 99 9.92 -5.80 -10.12
N SER A 100 8.64 -5.55 -9.84
CA SER A 100 7.97 -5.96 -8.59
C SER A 100 8.02 -7.48 -8.37
N LYS A 101 7.92 -8.30 -9.42
CA LYS A 101 8.07 -9.77 -9.30
C LYS A 101 9.47 -10.22 -8.93
N GLN A 102 10.49 -9.59 -9.53
CA GLN A 102 11.89 -9.93 -9.24
C GLN A 102 12.27 -9.48 -7.83
N ALA A 103 11.90 -8.26 -7.43
CA ALA A 103 12.16 -7.76 -6.08
C ALA A 103 11.53 -8.65 -5.01
N LEU A 104 10.29 -9.11 -5.21
CA LEU A 104 9.64 -10.07 -4.32
C LEU A 104 10.34 -11.45 -4.29
N HIS A 105 10.81 -11.93 -5.44
CA HIS A 105 11.55 -13.20 -5.52
C HIS A 105 12.88 -13.11 -4.76
N ASP A 106 13.63 -12.03 -4.98
CA ASP A 106 14.93 -11.79 -4.35
C ASP A 106 14.77 -11.57 -2.83
N HIS A 107 13.73 -10.88 -2.39
CA HIS A 107 13.44 -10.68 -0.97
C HIS A 107 13.05 -11.98 -0.25
N ARG A 108 12.34 -12.90 -0.92
CA ARG A 108 12.07 -14.26 -0.37
C ARG A 108 13.34 -15.09 -0.28
N CYS A 109 14.21 -15.03 -1.29
CA CYS A 109 15.51 -15.69 -1.26
C CYS A 109 16.39 -15.14 -0.13
N ALA A 110 16.39 -13.82 0.11
CA ALA A 110 17.18 -13.18 1.16
C ALA A 110 16.64 -13.41 2.58
N SER A 111 15.32 -13.59 2.73
CA SER A 111 14.66 -13.82 4.04
C SER A 111 14.58 -15.30 4.45
N GLY A 112 15.03 -16.24 3.60
CA GLY A 112 14.97 -17.68 3.89
C GLY A 112 13.55 -18.25 3.92
N LEU A 113 12.54 -17.49 3.49
CA LEU A 113 11.14 -17.92 3.40
C LEU A 113 10.92 -18.68 2.09
N GLN A 114 11.39 -19.93 2.05
CA GLN A 114 10.99 -20.92 1.05
C GLN A 114 9.79 -21.70 1.57
N GLY A 115 8.64 -21.51 0.92
CA GLY A 115 7.37 -22.18 1.22
C GLY A 115 6.31 -21.83 0.20
#